data_AF-A0A521T4Y4-F1
#
_entry.id   AF-A0A521T4Y4-F1
#
_cell.length_a   1.000
_cell.length_b   1.000
_cell.length_c   1.000
_cell.angle_alpha   90.00
_cell.angle_beta   90.00
_cell.angle_gamma   90.00
#
_symmetry.space_group_name_H-M   'P 1'
#
loop_
_entity.id
_entity.type
_entity.pdbx_description
1 polymer ?
#
loop_
_entity_poly.entity_id
_entity_poly.type
_entity_poly.pdbx_seq_one_letter_code
_entity_poly.pdbx_strand_id
1 'polypeptide(L)'
;MKRLIPLLCILFTTFTVGCNRLSITPTPTLWPEADLPIAPTPTLCPLATPELFQVDPIPASTDQSSIIVHVYLGNLEEITVVAESGTFTSATRDVEVTLKPGILHHLEVHGKVLQIGEAGQCQYGGYTLTTTVDKNGSPLIVEQVSP
;
A
#
# COMPACT_ATOMS: atom_id res chain seq x y z
N MET A 1 22.99 -34.54 -9.51
CA MET A 1 23.42 -35.60 -10.44
C MET A 1 23.43 -34.98 -11.84
N LYS A 2 24.46 -34.26 -12.28
CA LYS A 2 25.70 -34.69 -12.96
C LYS A 2 25.51 -35.85 -13.95
N ARG A 3 25.88 -35.57 -15.21
CA ARG A 3 26.10 -36.46 -16.38
C ARG A 3 24.88 -36.57 -17.32
N LEU A 4 24.98 -36.51 -18.64
CA LEU A 4 26.10 -36.78 -19.56
C LEU A 4 25.75 -36.21 -20.96
N ILE A 5 26.73 -35.61 -21.64
CA ILE A 5 26.70 -35.31 -23.09
C ILE A 5 27.18 -36.57 -23.83
N PRO A 6 26.70 -36.86 -25.06
CA PRO A 6 27.60 -37.44 -26.05
C PRO A 6 27.58 -36.65 -27.37
N LEU A 7 28.81 -36.24 -27.70
CA LEU A 7 29.29 -35.84 -29.00
C LEU A 7 29.30 -37.09 -29.90
N LEU A 8 28.77 -37.03 -31.13
CA LEU A 8 29.04 -38.03 -32.16
C LEU A 8 29.29 -37.34 -33.51
N CYS A 9 30.57 -37.35 -33.89
CA CYS A 9 31.08 -37.10 -35.24
C CYS A 9 30.47 -38.08 -36.26
N ILE A 10 30.37 -37.66 -37.53
CA ILE A 10 30.66 -38.41 -38.79
C ILE A 10 30.30 -37.44 -39.95
N LEU A 11 31.26 -36.76 -40.58
CA LEU A 11 32.02 -37.12 -41.79
C LEU A 11 31.19 -37.18 -43.10
N PHE A 12 31.45 -36.18 -43.97
CA PHE A 12 31.53 -36.16 -45.43
C PHE A 12 30.47 -36.91 -46.26
N THR A 13 29.82 -36.20 -47.21
CA THR A 13 29.80 -36.57 -48.63
C THR A 13 29.14 -35.49 -49.50
N THR A 14 29.85 -35.09 -50.54
CA THR A 14 29.42 -34.19 -51.61
C THR A 14 28.49 -34.93 -52.59
N PHE A 15 27.30 -34.40 -52.84
CA PHE A 15 26.46 -34.82 -53.95
C PHE A 15 25.97 -33.59 -54.72
N THR A 16 26.66 -33.30 -55.83
CA THR A 16 26.21 -32.36 -56.86
C THR A 16 25.23 -33.09 -57.78
N VAL A 17 23.95 -32.76 -57.67
CA VAL A 17 22.93 -33.18 -58.65
C VAL A 17 22.30 -31.91 -59.23
N GLY A 18 22.44 -31.79 -60.56
CA GLY A 18 21.95 -30.68 -61.35
C GLY A 18 20.45 -30.46 -61.16
N CYS A 19 20.11 -29.24 -60.79
CA CYS A 19 18.73 -28.79 -60.69
C CYS A 19 18.38 -28.01 -61.95
N ASN A 20 17.54 -28.60 -62.80
CA ASN A 20 16.86 -27.94 -63.90
C ASN A 20 16.15 -26.68 -63.38
N ARG A 21 16.49 -25.51 -63.92
CA ARG A 21 15.79 -24.25 -63.61
C ARG A 21 14.41 -24.25 -64.26
N LEU A 22 13.41 -24.72 -63.55
CA LEU A 22 12.03 -24.30 -63.79
C LEU A 22 11.87 -22.89 -63.21
N SER A 23 11.82 -21.89 -64.09
CA SER A 23 11.52 -20.51 -63.72
C SER A 23 10.04 -20.38 -63.41
N ILE A 24 9.67 -20.70 -62.18
CA ILE A 24 8.38 -20.33 -61.59
C ILE A 24 8.50 -18.89 -61.09
N THR A 25 7.84 -17.96 -61.78
CA THR A 25 7.60 -16.61 -61.27
C THR A 25 6.65 -16.73 -60.08
N PRO A 26 7.07 -16.46 -58.83
CA PRO A 26 6.14 -16.44 -57.72
C PRO A 26 5.24 -15.22 -57.91
N THR A 27 3.96 -15.45 -58.18
CA THR A 27 2.91 -14.46 -57.92
C THR A 27 3.07 -14.01 -56.48
N PRO A 28 3.22 -12.72 -56.17
CA PRO A 28 3.20 -12.27 -54.78
C PRO A 28 1.82 -12.59 -54.21
N THR A 29 1.73 -13.67 -53.47
CA THR A 29 0.57 -13.97 -52.64
C THR A 29 0.48 -12.84 -51.62
N LEU A 30 -0.50 -11.96 -51.80
CA LEU A 30 -0.93 -11.03 -50.76
C LEU A 30 -1.42 -11.90 -49.60
N TRP A 31 -0.57 -12.09 -48.59
CA TRP A 31 -0.97 -12.65 -47.32
C TRP A 31 -2.09 -11.76 -46.76
N PRO A 32 -3.21 -12.30 -46.27
CA PRO A 32 -4.12 -11.50 -45.46
C PRO A 32 -3.30 -11.01 -44.25
N GLU A 33 -3.20 -9.69 -44.10
CA GLU A 33 -2.68 -9.07 -42.88
C GLU A 33 -3.51 -9.66 -41.74
N ALA A 34 -2.89 -10.51 -40.92
CA ALA A 34 -3.56 -11.10 -39.79
C ALA A 34 -3.92 -9.94 -38.85
N ASP A 35 -5.21 -9.62 -38.80
CA ASP A 35 -5.77 -8.62 -37.90
C ASP A 35 -5.40 -9.05 -36.47
N LEU A 36 -4.37 -8.43 -35.90
CA LEU A 36 -3.92 -8.76 -34.56
C LEU A 36 -5.04 -8.39 -33.60
N PRO A 37 -5.42 -9.27 -32.66
CA PRO A 37 -6.45 -8.93 -31.69
C PRO A 37 -5.98 -7.70 -30.91
N ILE A 38 -6.76 -6.63 -30.96
CA ILE A 38 -6.54 -5.43 -30.15
C ILE A 38 -6.59 -5.87 -28.68
N ALA A 39 -5.43 -5.91 -28.03
CA ALA A 39 -5.37 -6.19 -26.60
C ALA A 39 -6.12 -5.06 -25.85
N PRO A 40 -6.94 -5.39 -24.84
CA PRO A 40 -7.61 -4.36 -24.06
C PRO A 40 -6.56 -3.44 -23.44
N THR A 41 -6.74 -2.13 -23.61
CA THR A 41 -5.88 -1.16 -22.92
C THR A 41 -6.12 -1.31 -21.42
N PRO A 42 -5.08 -1.51 -20.59
CA PRO A 42 -5.27 -1.65 -19.16
C PRO A 42 -5.84 -0.34 -18.61
N THR A 43 -6.98 -0.42 -17.92
CA THR A 43 -7.54 0.73 -17.20
C THR A 43 -6.63 1.04 -16.02
N LEU A 44 -6.08 2.26 -15.98
CA LEU A 44 -5.26 2.72 -14.86
C LEU A 44 -6.15 3.11 -13.68
N CYS A 45 -5.67 2.84 -12.47
CA CYS A 45 -6.32 3.25 -11.23
C CYS A 45 -6.22 4.78 -11.05
N PRO A 46 -7.30 5.45 -10.61
CA PRO A 46 -7.18 6.83 -10.16
C PRO A 46 -6.25 6.93 -8.96
N LEU A 47 -5.57 8.07 -8.83
CA LEU A 47 -4.75 8.36 -7.66
C LEU A 47 -5.65 8.54 -6.43
N ALA A 48 -5.26 7.96 -5.30
CA ALA A 48 -5.99 8.11 -4.05
C ALA A 48 -5.91 9.55 -3.53
N THR A 49 -7.03 10.06 -3.03
CA THR A 49 -7.05 11.31 -2.26
C THR A 49 -6.50 11.05 -0.85
N PRO A 50 -5.56 11.87 -0.33
CA PRO A 50 -5.12 11.76 1.05
C PRO A 50 -6.27 11.93 2.04
N GLU A 51 -6.31 11.10 3.09
CA GLU A 51 -7.31 11.20 4.15
C GLU A 51 -7.01 12.36 5.10
N LEU A 52 -8.06 12.99 5.63
CA LEU A 52 -7.94 13.97 6.71
C LEU A 52 -7.53 13.25 8.00
N PHE A 53 -6.48 13.70 8.67
CA PHE A 53 -6.08 13.21 9.98
C PHE A 53 -5.73 14.38 10.92
N GLN A 54 -6.59 14.59 11.93
CA GLN A 54 -6.48 15.70 12.88
C GLN A 54 -6.87 15.24 14.27
N VAL A 55 -6.23 15.82 15.28
CA VAL A 55 -6.52 15.57 16.70
C VAL A 55 -6.93 16.90 17.33
N ASP A 56 -7.97 16.90 18.16
CA ASP A 56 -8.35 18.11 18.88
C ASP A 56 -7.31 18.50 19.94
N PRO A 57 -7.19 19.79 20.27
CA PRO A 57 -6.34 20.23 21.36
C PRO A 57 -6.72 19.56 22.68
N ILE A 58 -5.71 19.11 23.41
CA ILE A 58 -5.85 18.54 24.75
C ILE A 58 -5.41 19.58 25.81
N PRO A 59 -5.92 19.48 27.04
CA PRO A 59 -5.42 20.33 28.12
C PRO A 59 -3.95 20.02 28.41
N ALA A 60 -3.16 21.06 28.70
CA ALA A 60 -1.75 20.88 29.10
C ALA A 60 -1.61 20.19 30.47
N SER A 61 -2.62 20.33 31.34
CA SER A 61 -2.68 19.69 32.65
C SER A 61 -4.13 19.34 33.03
N THR A 62 -4.33 18.27 33.80
CA THR A 62 -5.64 17.86 34.34
C THR A 62 -5.50 17.23 35.72
N ASP A 63 -6.52 17.38 36.57
CA ASP A 63 -6.65 16.68 37.85
C ASP A 63 -7.35 15.31 37.71
N GLN A 64 -7.89 15.00 36.53
CA GLN A 64 -8.57 13.74 36.24
C GLN A 64 -7.58 12.61 35.96
N SER A 65 -7.96 11.37 36.30
CA SER A 65 -7.16 10.17 36.02
C SER A 65 -7.31 9.65 34.59
N SER A 66 -8.17 10.27 33.77
CA SER A 66 -8.29 9.99 32.34
C SER A 66 -8.68 11.26 31.57
N ILE A 67 -8.42 11.23 30.27
CA ILE A 67 -8.90 12.24 29.31
C ILE A 67 -9.46 11.54 28.08
N ILE A 68 -10.30 12.26 27.32
CA ILE A 68 -10.78 11.81 26.02
C ILE A 68 -9.99 12.54 24.94
N VAL A 69 -9.36 11.77 24.05
CA VAL A 69 -8.69 12.28 22.84
C VAL A 69 -9.64 12.14 21.67
N HIS A 70 -10.04 13.26 21.08
CA HIS A 70 -10.90 13.29 19.89
C HIS A 70 -10.07 13.31 18.61
N VAL A 71 -10.30 12.33 17.74
CA VAL A 71 -9.55 12.13 16.50
C VAL A 71 -10.48 12.14 15.30
N TYR A 72 -10.16 13.00 14.33
CA TYR A 72 -10.82 13.07 13.05
C TYR A 72 -9.98 12.34 12.01
N LEU A 73 -10.44 11.16 11.62
CA LEU A 73 -9.87 10.37 10.53
C LEU A 73 -10.95 10.05 9.48
N GLY A 74 -10.64 10.30 8.22
CA GLY A 74 -11.45 9.83 7.09
C GLY A 74 -11.28 8.31 6.88
N ASN A 75 -12.38 7.62 6.51
CA ASN A 75 -12.42 6.17 6.38
C ASN A 75 -11.80 5.43 7.59
N LEU A 76 -12.17 5.84 8.81
CA LEU A 76 -11.66 5.27 10.05
C LEU A 76 -11.93 3.75 10.16
N GLU A 77 -10.88 2.98 10.42
CA GLU A 77 -10.95 1.59 10.87
C GLU A 77 -10.70 1.47 12.38
N GLU A 78 -9.59 2.07 12.86
CA GLU A 78 -9.18 2.00 14.26
C GLU A 78 -8.26 3.17 14.62
N ILE A 79 -8.39 3.71 15.83
CA ILE A 79 -7.44 4.64 16.44
C ILE A 79 -6.69 3.93 17.56
N THR A 80 -5.38 4.13 17.62
CA THR A 80 -4.51 3.71 18.72
C THR A 80 -3.79 4.93 19.28
N VAL A 81 -3.85 5.14 20.59
CA VAL A 81 -3.09 6.18 21.30
C VAL A 81 -2.06 5.50 22.19
N VAL A 82 -0.79 5.87 22.04
CA VAL A 82 0.31 5.40 22.86
C VAL A 82 0.71 6.52 23.83
N ALA A 83 0.87 6.14 25.11
CA ALA A 83 1.28 7.02 26.19
C ALA A 83 2.14 6.23 27.21
N GLU A 84 2.72 6.94 28.17
CA GLU A 84 3.51 6.43 29.29
C GLU A 84 2.67 5.56 30.25
N SER A 85 1.36 5.76 30.21
CA SER A 85 0.40 4.96 30.95
C SER A 85 0.08 3.64 30.25
N GLY A 86 0.22 3.56 28.93
CA GLY A 86 -0.07 2.36 28.13
C GLY A 86 -0.51 2.67 26.70
N THR A 87 -1.17 1.69 26.08
CA THR A 87 -1.72 1.80 24.72
C THR A 87 -3.23 1.63 24.78
N PHE A 88 -3.96 2.53 24.12
CA PHE A 88 -5.41 2.62 24.15
C PHE A 88 -5.95 2.55 22.73
N THR A 89 -6.91 1.68 22.47
CA THR A 89 -7.46 1.44 21.12
C THR A 89 -8.96 1.68 21.10
N SER A 90 -9.45 2.32 20.04
CA SER A 90 -10.88 2.53 19.82
C SER A 90 -11.23 2.42 18.34
N ALA A 91 -12.39 1.84 18.02
CA ALA A 91 -12.98 1.90 16.68
C ALA A 91 -13.81 3.19 16.46
N THR A 92 -13.95 4.02 17.49
CA THR A 92 -14.63 5.32 17.41
C THR A 92 -13.62 6.45 17.34
N ARG A 93 -14.13 7.68 17.15
CA ARG A 93 -13.30 8.89 17.12
C ARG A 93 -12.79 9.32 18.49
N ASP A 94 -13.33 8.73 19.56
CA ASP A 94 -13.05 9.11 20.92
C ASP A 94 -12.24 7.99 21.57
N VAL A 95 -11.06 8.33 22.09
CA VAL A 95 -10.20 7.41 22.81
C VAL A 95 -10.05 7.89 24.24
N GLU A 96 -10.52 7.09 25.20
CA GLU A 96 -10.24 7.34 26.60
C GLU A 96 -8.82 6.88 26.94
N VAL A 97 -8.00 7.81 27.44
CA VAL A 97 -6.61 7.59 27.82
C VAL A 97 -6.51 7.75 29.32
N THR A 98 -6.15 6.68 30.02
CA THR A 98 -5.84 6.73 31.45
C THR A 98 -4.49 7.42 31.66
N LEU A 99 -4.37 8.24 32.70
CA LEU A 99 -3.17 8.98 33.07
C LEU A 99 -2.61 8.52 34.43
N LYS A 100 -1.30 8.65 34.61
CA LYS A 100 -0.60 8.41 35.89
C LYS A 100 -0.26 9.73 36.58
N PRO A 101 -0.39 9.82 37.90
CA PRO A 101 -0.16 11.07 38.60
C PRO A 101 1.30 11.51 38.63
N GLY A 102 1.50 12.82 38.52
CA GLY A 102 2.80 13.49 38.68
C GLY A 102 3.79 13.25 37.54
N ILE A 103 3.30 12.84 36.36
CA ILE A 103 4.14 12.69 35.17
C ILE A 103 3.51 13.37 33.95
N LEU A 104 4.37 13.78 33.02
CA LEU A 104 3.98 14.19 31.68
C LEU A 104 3.69 12.95 30.83
N HIS A 105 2.59 13.02 30.08
CA HIS A 105 2.26 12.03 29.07
C HIS A 105 2.46 12.61 27.68
N HIS A 106 3.30 11.98 26.86
CA HIS A 106 3.50 12.31 25.45
C HIS A 106 2.64 11.35 24.62
N LEU A 107 1.59 11.90 24.02
CA LEU A 107 0.62 11.11 23.26
C LEU A 107 1.06 11.00 21.81
N GLU A 108 1.22 9.76 21.35
CA GLU A 108 1.37 9.43 19.94
C GLU A 108 0.07 8.79 19.44
N VAL A 109 -0.58 9.44 18.47
CA VAL A 109 -1.87 9.00 17.93
C VAL A 109 -1.64 8.35 16.58
N HIS A 110 -2.10 7.12 16.44
CA HIS A 110 -2.11 6.34 15.21
C HIS A 110 -3.53 6.13 14.73
N GLY A 111 -3.79 6.42 13.46
CA GLY A 111 -5.09 6.21 12.82
C GLY A 111 -4.97 5.23 11.66
N LYS A 112 -5.65 4.09 11.74
CA LYS A 112 -5.75 3.09 10.67
C LYS A 112 -6.90 3.45 9.74
N VAL A 113 -6.58 3.58 8.45
CA VAL A 113 -7.54 3.84 7.38
C VAL A 113 -8.06 2.52 6.84
N LEU A 114 -9.39 2.39 6.75
CA LEU A 114 -10.08 1.23 6.20
C LEU A 114 -9.62 0.95 4.78
N GLN A 115 -9.27 -0.30 4.51
CA GLN A 115 -8.98 -0.74 3.15
C GLN A 115 -10.28 -0.93 2.35
N ILE A 116 -10.36 -0.29 1.19
CA ILE A 116 -11.48 -0.38 0.25
C ILE A 116 -11.01 -0.89 -1.12
N GLY A 117 -11.84 -1.69 -1.76
CA GLY A 117 -11.60 -2.25 -3.10
C GLY A 117 -11.85 -3.75 -3.17
N GLU A 118 -12.14 -4.26 -4.36
CA GLU A 118 -12.34 -5.69 -4.62
C GLU A 118 -11.09 -6.35 -5.19
N ALA A 119 -10.98 -7.68 -5.04
CA ALA A 119 -9.88 -8.44 -5.61
C ALA A 119 -9.86 -8.30 -7.15
N GLY A 120 -8.73 -7.88 -7.71
CA GLY A 120 -8.60 -7.59 -9.15
C GLY A 120 -9.01 -6.16 -9.55
N GLN A 121 -9.39 -5.31 -8.61
CA GLN A 121 -9.62 -3.88 -8.78
C GLN A 121 -8.59 -3.05 -7.99
N CYS A 122 -8.69 -1.73 -8.12
CA CYS A 122 -7.86 -0.79 -7.36
C CYS A 122 -8.16 -0.89 -5.86
N GLN A 123 -7.11 -1.05 -5.07
CA GLN A 123 -7.17 -1.13 -3.60
C GLN A 123 -6.64 0.17 -3.01
N TYR A 124 -7.37 0.73 -2.05
CA TYR A 124 -7.05 1.99 -1.38
C TYR A 124 -7.19 1.84 0.14
N GLY A 125 -6.51 2.68 0.92
CA GLY A 125 -6.53 2.58 2.38
C GLY A 125 -5.61 1.47 2.91
N GLY A 126 -5.91 0.95 4.10
CA GLY A 126 -5.13 -0.09 4.78
C GLY A 126 -3.81 0.40 5.39
N TYR A 127 -3.56 1.71 5.37
CA TYR A 127 -2.36 2.34 5.92
C TYR A 127 -2.65 3.02 7.26
N THR A 128 -1.58 3.34 7.98
CA THR A 128 -1.63 4.05 9.27
C THR A 128 -1.06 5.45 9.12
N LEU A 129 -1.76 6.43 9.66
CA LEU A 129 -1.29 7.80 9.84
C LEU A 129 -0.88 8.01 11.30
N THR A 130 0.09 8.88 11.54
CA THR A 130 0.63 9.14 12.89
C THR A 130 0.83 10.63 13.13
N THR A 131 0.51 11.09 14.35
CA THR A 131 0.76 12.46 14.79
C THR A 131 1.06 12.52 16.29
N THR A 132 1.86 13.51 16.67
CA THR A 132 2.15 13.90 18.06
C THR A 132 1.71 15.34 18.34
N VAL A 133 0.98 15.95 17.38
CA VAL A 133 0.50 17.34 17.46
C VAL A 133 -1.00 17.41 17.18
N ASP A 134 -1.65 18.41 17.77
CA ASP A 134 -3.05 18.74 17.51
C ASP A 134 -3.24 19.46 16.16
N LYS A 135 -4.50 19.73 15.80
CA LYS A 135 -4.87 20.45 14.57
C LYS A 135 -4.30 21.87 14.46
N ASN A 136 -3.83 22.45 15.56
CA ASN A 136 -3.20 23.77 15.63
C ASN A 136 -1.66 23.70 15.63
N GLY A 137 -1.08 22.49 15.66
CA GLY A 137 0.36 22.26 15.72
C GLY A 137 0.94 22.25 17.14
N SER A 138 0.11 22.29 18.19
CA SER A 138 0.59 22.16 19.58
C SER A 138 0.89 20.69 19.89
N PRO A 139 1.93 20.39 20.67
CA PRO A 139 2.25 19.02 21.03
C PRO A 139 1.16 18.40 21.91
N LEU A 140 0.87 17.13 21.69
CA LEU A 140 -0.07 16.35 22.50
C LEU A 140 0.61 15.88 23.77
N ILE A 141 0.82 16.81 24.71
CA ILE A 141 1.43 16.55 26.00
C ILE A 141 0.46 16.97 27.10
N VAL A 142 0.24 16.08 28.08
CA VAL A 142 -0.63 16.34 29.24
C VAL A 142 0.03 15.90 30.54
N GLU A 143 0.02 16.76 31.54
CA GLU A 143 0.37 16.40 32.91
C GLU A 143 -0.88 16.02 33.71
N GLN A 144 -0.86 14.87 34.40
CA GLN A 144 -1.84 14.64 35.46
C GLN A 144 -1.29 15.25 36.74
N VAL A 145 -1.88 16.36 37.16
CA VAL A 145 -1.58 16.97 38.45
C VAL A 145 -2.37 16.19 39.51
N SER A 146 -1.66 15.70 40.53
CA SER A 146 -2.32 15.01 41.64
C SER A 146 -3.44 15.89 42.19
N PRO A 147 -4.63 15.33 42.46
CA PRO A 147 -5.60 16.01 43.32
C PRO A 147 -5.01 16.26 44.71
#